data_AF-A0A936ARN2-F1
#
_entry.id   AF-A0A936ARN2-F1
#
_cell.length_a   1.000
_cell.length_b   1.000
_cell.length_c   1.000
_cell.angle_alpha   90.00
_cell.angle_beta   90.00
_cell.angle_gamma   90.00
#
_symmetry.space_group_name_H-M   'P 1'
#
loop_
_entity.id
_entity.type
_entity.pdbx_description
1 polymer ?
#
loop_
_entity_poly.entity_id
_entity_poly.type
_entity_poly.pdbx_seq_one_letter_code
_entity_poly.pdbx_strand_id
1 'polypeptide(L)'
;MNLKKFIITGLATGAVGTIYDLVVNGFLLGGPVYSKHMSLFRQDSSMLWLTVANFVAALVFVWVYDKVKSSFSEGWKGGATYGLYAGILINFPTWIFAHLLFNNFSYIVAWAIILSGIGWGIVAGAVAGTLYKN
;
A
#
# COMPACT_ATOMS: atom_id res chain seq x y z
N MET A 1 13.17 -19.05 0.44
CA MET A 1 12.32 -18.28 -0.49
C MET A 1 12.16 -19.07 -1.77
N ASN A 2 10.92 -19.33 -2.19
CA ASN A 2 10.65 -19.97 -3.49
C ASN A 2 10.48 -18.85 -4.52
N LEU A 3 11.45 -18.69 -5.43
CA LEU A 3 11.49 -17.57 -6.37
C LEU A 3 10.23 -17.48 -7.25
N LYS A 4 9.73 -18.62 -7.73
CA LYS A 4 8.52 -18.67 -8.55
C LYS A 4 7.30 -18.21 -7.75
N LYS A 5 7.08 -18.75 -6.55
CA LYS A 5 6.00 -18.29 -5.65
C LYS A 5 6.13 -16.80 -5.34
N PHE A 6 7.36 -16.34 -5.06
CA PHE A 6 7.64 -14.93 -4.79
C PHE A 6 7.24 -13.99 -5.91
N ILE A 7 7.70 -14.27 -7.14
CA ILE A 7 7.38 -13.42 -8.30
C ILE A 7 5.87 -13.43 -8.56
N ILE A 8 5.22 -14.59 -8.57
CA ILE A 8 3.78 -14.70 -8.84
C ILE A 8 2.97 -13.93 -7.79
N THR A 9 3.28 -14.13 -6.50
CA THR A 9 2.59 -13.42 -5.43
C THR A 9 2.85 -11.92 -5.50
N GLY A 10 4.10 -11.49 -5.73
CA GLY A 10 4.45 -10.07 -5.86
C GLY A 10 3.71 -9.39 -7.02
N LEU A 11 3.64 -10.03 -8.18
CA LEU A 11 2.88 -9.52 -9.33
C LEU A 11 1.38 -9.47 -9.04
N ALA A 12 0.80 -10.50 -8.43
CA ALA A 12 -0.61 -10.51 -8.06
C ALA A 12 -0.94 -9.41 -7.04
N THR A 13 -0.11 -9.25 -6.00
CA THR A 13 -0.23 -8.18 -5.01
C THR A 13 -0.09 -6.80 -5.66
N GLY A 14 0.86 -6.61 -6.59
CA GLY A 14 1.05 -5.34 -7.30
C GLY A 14 -0.12 -4.98 -8.22
N ALA A 15 -0.70 -5.98 -8.90
CA ALA A 15 -1.89 -5.79 -9.73
C ALA A 15 -3.10 -5.39 -8.88
N VAL A 16 -3.35 -6.09 -7.78
CA VAL A 16 -4.43 -5.75 -6.84
C VAL A 16 -4.20 -4.39 -6.19
N GLY A 17 -2.96 -4.07 -5.81
CA GLY A 17 -2.59 -2.76 -5.28
C GLY A 17 -2.83 -1.63 -6.29
N THR A 18 -2.56 -1.87 -7.57
CA THR A 18 -2.86 -0.89 -8.63
C THR A 18 -4.36 -0.67 -8.80
N ILE A 19 -5.17 -1.74 -8.75
CA ILE A 19 -6.63 -1.62 -8.78
C ILE A 19 -7.12 -0.86 -7.54
N TYR A 20 -6.57 -1.16 -6.36
CA TYR A 20 -6.88 -0.45 -5.12
C TYR A 20 -6.62 1.05 -5.29
N ASP A 21 -5.48 1.44 -5.84
CA ASP A 21 -5.16 2.85 -6.03
C ASP A 21 -6.09 3.55 -7.01
N LEU A 22 -6.44 2.92 -8.11
CA LEU A 22 -7.41 3.49 -9.06
C LEU A 22 -8.76 3.74 -8.39
N VAL A 23 -9.23 2.80 -7.57
CA VAL A 23 -10.53 2.89 -6.90
C VAL A 23 -10.48 3.86 -5.71
N VAL A 24 -9.55 3.67 -4.78
CA VAL A 24 -9.52 4.43 -3.54
C VAL A 24 -8.87 5.79 -3.76
N ASN A 25 -7.64 5.81 -4.27
CA ASN A 25 -6.90 7.06 -4.45
C ASN A 25 -7.42 7.87 -5.65
N GLY A 26 -7.80 7.20 -6.74
CA GLY A 26 -8.35 7.83 -7.93
C GLY A 26 -9.81 8.26 -7.76
N PHE A 27 -10.71 7.31 -7.51
CA PHE A 27 -12.16 7.59 -7.51
C PHE A 27 -12.67 8.12 -6.16
N LEU A 28 -12.36 7.46 -5.04
CA LEU A 28 -12.91 7.83 -3.73
C LEU A 28 -12.27 9.10 -3.14
N LEU A 29 -10.95 9.25 -3.26
CA LEU A 29 -10.20 10.36 -2.68
C LEU A 29 -9.89 11.47 -3.69
N GLY A 30 -9.83 11.14 -4.99
CA GLY A 30 -9.40 12.07 -6.04
C GLY A 30 -10.21 13.36 -6.07
N GLY A 31 -11.55 13.26 -6.12
CA GLY A 31 -12.43 14.42 -6.07
C GLY A 31 -12.50 15.05 -4.68
N PRO A 32 -12.99 14.34 -3.66
CA PRO A 32 -13.31 14.94 -2.36
C PRO A 32 -12.12 15.51 -1.59
N VAL A 33 -10.92 14.92 -1.76
CA VAL A 33 -9.71 15.26 -1.00
C VAL A 33 -8.64 15.83 -1.92
N TYR A 34 -8.17 15.08 -2.92
CA TYR A 34 -6.97 15.46 -3.67
C TYR A 34 -7.18 16.67 -4.59
N SER A 35 -8.35 16.81 -5.22
CA SER A 35 -8.64 17.95 -6.10
C SER A 35 -8.59 19.30 -5.37
N LYS A 36 -8.93 19.32 -4.07
CA LYS A 36 -8.88 20.52 -3.22
C LYS A 36 -7.45 20.88 -2.78
N HIS A 37 -6.51 19.97 -2.99
CA HIS A 37 -5.12 20.07 -2.55
C HIS A 37 -4.14 19.77 -3.69
N MET A 38 -4.52 20.05 -4.95
CA MET A 38 -3.71 19.72 -6.13
C MET A 38 -2.30 20.32 -6.11
N SER A 39 -2.11 21.46 -5.45
CA SER A 39 -0.78 22.08 -5.31
C SER A 39 0.22 21.24 -4.52
N LEU A 40 -0.25 20.23 -3.78
CA LEU A 40 0.61 19.29 -3.05
C LEU A 40 1.16 18.15 -3.92
N PHE A 41 0.51 17.86 -5.06
CA PHE A 41 0.79 16.67 -5.86
C PHE A 41 1.40 17.03 -7.21
N ARG A 42 2.39 16.24 -7.64
CA ARG A 42 3.00 16.38 -8.97
C ARG A 42 1.96 16.16 -10.07
N GLN A 43 1.89 17.11 -11.00
CA GLN A 43 1.03 17.05 -12.19
C GLN A 43 1.81 16.80 -13.49
N ASP A 44 3.15 16.78 -13.40
CA ASP A 44 4.08 16.70 -14.52
C ASP A 44 4.57 15.26 -14.78
N SER A 45 4.18 14.31 -13.93
CA SER A 45 4.71 12.96 -13.93
C SER A 45 3.67 11.97 -14.46
N SER A 46 4.12 11.04 -15.31
CA SER A 46 3.25 9.99 -15.84
C SER A 46 2.76 9.06 -14.72
N MET A 47 1.45 8.78 -14.72
CA MET A 47 0.83 7.80 -13.81
C MET A 47 1.43 6.40 -13.95
N LEU A 48 2.06 6.08 -15.09
CA LEU A 48 2.75 4.79 -15.31
C LEU A 48 3.81 4.54 -14.22
N TRP A 49 4.51 5.58 -13.76
CA TRP A 49 5.52 5.43 -12.71
C TRP A 49 4.93 5.05 -11.36
N LEU A 50 3.69 5.47 -11.08
CA LEU A 50 2.97 5.06 -9.88
C LEU A 50 2.61 3.57 -9.95
N THR A 51 2.18 3.09 -11.12
CA THR A 51 1.95 1.66 -11.35
C THR A 51 3.23 0.84 -11.16
N VAL A 52 4.36 1.29 -11.75
CA VAL A 52 5.65 0.62 -11.55
C VAL A 52 6.04 0.59 -10.07
N ALA A 53 5.88 1.71 -9.37
CA ALA A 53 6.17 1.79 -7.94
C ALA A 53 5.31 0.80 -7.12
N ASN A 54 4.04 0.60 -7.48
CA ASN A 54 3.18 -0.40 -6.83
C ASN A 54 3.69 -1.83 -6.97
N PHE A 55 4.18 -2.22 -8.15
CA PHE A 55 4.76 -3.55 -8.33
C PHE A 55 6.06 -3.72 -7.52
N VAL A 56 6.90 -2.69 -7.46
CA VAL A 56 8.12 -2.71 -6.64
C VAL A 56 7.76 -2.80 -5.16
N ALA A 57 6.82 -1.98 -4.67
CA ALA A 57 6.35 -1.99 -3.30
C ALA A 57 5.74 -3.36 -2.93
N ALA A 58 4.93 -3.95 -3.83
CA ALA A 58 4.36 -5.27 -3.65
C ALA A 58 5.42 -6.37 -3.56
N LEU A 59 6.45 -6.34 -4.39
CA LEU A 59 7.57 -7.29 -4.31
C LEU A 59 8.32 -7.17 -2.97
N VAL A 60 8.62 -5.94 -2.54
CA VAL A 60 9.27 -5.70 -1.24
C VAL A 60 8.37 -6.18 -0.09
N PHE A 61 7.08 -5.87 -0.15
CA PHE A 61 6.10 -6.26 0.86
C PHE A 61 5.97 -7.79 0.97
N VAL A 62 5.87 -8.50 -0.16
CA VAL A 62 5.82 -9.98 -0.18
C VAL A 62 7.14 -10.59 0.30
N TRP A 63 8.28 -9.97 -0.02
CA TRP A 63 9.58 -10.41 0.48
C TRP A 63 9.65 -10.32 2.00
N VAL A 64 9.21 -9.20 2.60
CA VAL A 64 9.14 -9.06 4.05
C VAL A 64 8.16 -10.07 4.63
N TYR A 65 6.98 -10.26 4.04
CA TYR A 65 6.02 -11.27 4.46
C TYR A 65 6.63 -12.67 4.50
N ASP A 66 7.40 -13.10 3.49
CA ASP A 66 8.08 -14.42 3.49
C ASP A 66 8.99 -14.61 4.73
N LYS A 67 9.56 -13.53 5.27
CA LYS A 67 10.43 -13.58 6.46
C LYS A 67 9.67 -13.67 7.78
N VAL A 68 8.45 -13.15 7.84
CA VAL A 68 7.70 -13.02 9.10
C VAL A 68 6.39 -13.81 9.13
N LYS A 69 5.99 -14.42 8.01
CA LYS A 69 4.69 -15.12 7.87
C LYS A 69 4.46 -16.23 8.91
N SER A 70 5.51 -16.84 9.46
CA SER A 70 5.40 -17.83 10.54
C SER A 70 4.89 -17.25 11.86
N SER A 71 4.93 -15.93 12.03
CA SER A 71 4.36 -15.20 13.17
C SER A 71 2.86 -14.91 13.00
N PHE A 72 2.26 -15.26 11.86
CA PHE A 72 0.87 -15.01 11.53
C PHE A 72 0.15 -16.32 11.21
N SER A 73 -1.19 -16.30 11.27
CA SER A 73 -2.00 -17.44 10.85
C SER A 73 -1.87 -17.70 9.34
N GLU A 74 -2.12 -18.94 8.92
CA GLU A 74 -2.07 -19.28 7.51
C GLU A 74 -3.24 -18.67 6.72
N GLY A 75 -3.00 -18.41 5.43
CA GLY A 75 -4.01 -17.93 4.50
C GLY A 75 -4.26 -16.42 4.58
N TRP A 76 -5.38 -15.99 3.98
CA TRP A 76 -5.68 -14.58 3.78
C TRP A 76 -5.85 -13.80 5.09
N LYS A 77 -6.33 -14.44 6.16
CA LYS A 77 -6.55 -13.76 7.45
C LYS A 77 -5.24 -13.33 8.10
N GLY A 78 -4.26 -14.24 8.22
CA GLY A 78 -2.98 -13.87 8.81
C GLY A 78 -2.16 -12.96 7.90
N GLY A 79 -2.29 -13.11 6.57
CA GLY A 79 -1.77 -12.14 5.61
C GLY A 79 -2.38 -10.74 5.81
N ALA A 80 -3.69 -10.64 5.98
CA ALA A 80 -4.38 -9.37 6.26
C ALA A 80 -3.97 -8.77 7.60
N THR A 81 -3.78 -9.57 8.65
CA THR A 81 -3.26 -9.11 9.95
C THR A 81 -1.83 -8.56 9.82
N TYR A 82 -0.96 -9.24 9.08
CA TYR A 82 0.36 -8.70 8.74
C TYR A 82 0.24 -7.36 8.00
N GLY A 83 -0.63 -7.30 6.99
CA GLY A 83 -0.87 -6.11 6.20
C GLY A 83 -1.41 -4.92 7.00
N LEU A 84 -2.28 -5.18 7.99
CA LEU A 84 -2.75 -4.18 8.93
C LEU A 84 -1.59 -3.59 9.74
N TYR A 85 -0.76 -4.43 10.36
CA TYR A 85 0.36 -3.97 11.19
C TYR A 85 1.43 -3.26 10.37
N ALA A 86 1.81 -3.81 9.22
CA ALA A 86 2.74 -3.17 8.30
C ALA A 86 2.19 -1.84 7.78
N GLY A 87 0.91 -1.82 7.40
CA GLY A 87 0.21 -0.62 6.94
C GLY A 87 0.21 0.49 7.98
N ILE A 88 -0.11 0.18 9.24
CA ILE A 88 -0.07 1.14 10.35
C ILE A 88 1.36 1.63 10.57
N LEU A 89 2.31 0.70 10.71
CA LEU A 89 3.70 1.01 11.03
C LEU A 89 4.36 1.89 9.98
N ILE A 90 4.04 1.69 8.70
CA ILE A 90 4.63 2.47 7.60
C ILE A 90 3.88 3.77 7.43
N ASN A 91 2.56 3.73 7.26
CA ASN A 91 1.82 4.90 6.80
C ASN A 91 1.58 5.91 7.91
N PHE A 92 1.25 5.47 9.12
CA PHE A 92 0.94 6.39 10.22
C PHE A 92 2.09 7.36 10.51
N PRO A 93 3.30 6.91 10.88
CA PRO A 93 4.38 7.85 11.16
C PRO A 93 4.80 8.64 9.91
N THR A 94 4.86 8.01 8.73
CA THR A 94 5.32 8.67 7.50
C THR A 94 4.50 9.92 7.18
N TRP A 95 3.17 9.79 7.18
CA TRP A 95 2.30 10.89 6.75
C TRP A 95 2.00 11.89 7.87
N ILE A 96 2.02 11.46 9.13
CA ILE A 96 1.99 12.41 10.26
C ILE A 96 3.27 13.26 10.26
N PHE A 97 4.44 12.66 10.05
CA PHE A 97 5.68 13.42 9.97
C PHE A 97 5.70 14.33 8.74
N ALA A 98 5.15 13.91 7.59
CA ALA A 98 4.99 14.79 6.43
C ALA A 98 4.16 16.04 6.76
N HIS A 99 3.07 15.91 7.53
CA HIS A 99 2.29 17.05 8.01
C HIS A 99 3.09 17.99 8.92
N LEU A 100 3.92 17.44 9.81
CA LEU A 100 4.70 18.21 10.77
C LEU A 100 5.95 18.86 10.16
N LEU A 101 6.54 18.24 9.13
CA LEU A 101 7.81 18.66 8.54
C LEU A 101 7.66 19.50 7.28
N PHE A 102 6.60 19.28 6.48
CA PHE A 102 6.40 20.00 5.22
C PHE A 102 5.36 21.10 5.37
N ASN A 103 5.77 22.32 5.02
CA ASN A 103 4.87 23.46 4.98
C ASN A 103 3.67 23.18 4.07
N ASN A 104 2.48 23.51 4.57
CA ASN A 104 1.20 23.38 3.86
C ASN A 104 0.74 21.94 3.56
N PHE A 105 1.41 20.91 4.07
CA PHE A 105 0.88 19.55 3.93
C PHE A 105 -0.34 19.38 4.84
N SER A 106 -1.53 19.21 4.25
CA SER A 106 -2.80 19.22 5.00
C SER A 106 -2.93 18.02 5.94
N TYR A 107 -3.36 18.25 7.18
CA TYR A 107 -3.61 17.18 8.16
C TYR A 107 -4.70 16.20 7.69
N ILE A 108 -5.74 16.72 7.03
CA ILE A 108 -6.82 15.91 6.46
C ILE A 108 -6.27 15.02 5.33
N VAL A 109 -5.37 15.55 4.50
CA VAL A 109 -4.71 14.78 3.44
C VAL A 109 -3.82 13.70 4.04
N ALA A 110 -3.05 14.01 5.08
CA ALA A 110 -2.24 13.03 5.79
C ALA A 110 -3.09 11.84 6.27
N TRP A 111 -4.20 12.10 6.98
CA TRP A 111 -5.09 11.05 7.46
C TRP A 111 -5.76 10.25 6.34
N ALA A 112 -6.17 10.91 5.25
CA ALA A 112 -6.72 10.21 4.09
C ALA A 112 -5.71 9.21 3.51
N ILE A 113 -4.44 9.62 3.37
CA ILE A 113 -3.39 8.76 2.86
C ILE A 113 -3.03 7.65 3.88
N ILE A 114 -3.03 7.94 5.18
CA ILE A 114 -2.80 6.93 6.23
C ILE A 114 -3.83 5.81 6.14
N LEU A 115 -5.11 6.16 6.13
CA LEU A 115 -6.19 5.18 6.10
C LEU A 115 -6.20 4.40 4.79
N SER A 116 -5.96 5.08 3.66
CA SER A 116 -5.79 4.45 2.34
C SER A 116 -4.61 3.47 2.34
N GLY A 117 -3.45 3.85 2.85
CA GLY A 117 -2.26 3.00 2.92
C GLY A 117 -2.41 1.81 3.86
N ILE A 118 -3.14 1.95 4.97
CA ILE A 118 -3.52 0.83 5.84
C ILE A 118 -4.43 -0.14 5.09
N GLY A 119 -5.46 0.39 4.40
CA GLY A 119 -6.37 -0.41 3.59
C GLY A 119 -5.65 -1.18 2.48
N TRP A 120 -4.74 -0.51 1.77
CA TRP A 120 -3.86 -1.12 0.77
C TRP A 120 -3.04 -2.25 1.41
N GLY A 121 -2.44 -2.01 2.57
CA GLY A 121 -1.65 -3.00 3.31
C GLY A 121 -2.46 -4.25 3.64
N ILE A 122 -3.69 -4.09 4.14
CA ILE A 122 -4.60 -5.21 4.45
C ILE A 122 -4.88 -6.05 3.20
N VAL A 123 -5.24 -5.41 2.09
CA VAL A 123 -5.57 -6.10 0.83
C VAL A 123 -4.33 -6.80 0.26
N ALA A 124 -3.19 -6.10 0.21
CA ALA A 124 -1.92 -6.65 -0.24
C ALA A 124 -1.50 -7.86 0.61
N GLY A 125 -1.65 -7.75 1.93
CA GLY A 125 -1.42 -8.81 2.91
C GLY A 125 -2.33 -10.02 2.68
N ALA A 126 -3.63 -9.80 2.46
CA ALA A 126 -4.57 -10.88 2.19
C ALA A 126 -4.19 -11.68 0.93
N VAL A 127 -3.78 -10.99 -0.14
CA VAL A 127 -3.28 -11.63 -1.37
C VAL A 127 -2.00 -12.41 -1.09
N ALA A 128 -1.05 -11.80 -0.38
CA ALA A 128 0.22 -12.42 -0.04
C ALA A 128 0.03 -13.72 0.79
N GLY A 129 -0.81 -13.68 1.83
CA GLY A 129 -1.10 -14.86 2.65
C GLY A 129 -1.92 -15.93 1.92
N THR A 130 -2.69 -15.56 0.90
CA THR A 130 -3.43 -16.53 0.08
C THR A 130 -2.51 -17.29 -0.88
N LEU A 131 -1.60 -16.59 -1.54
CA LEU A 131 -0.80 -17.15 -2.64
C LEU A 131 0.57 -17.67 -2.17
N TYR A 132 1.14 -17.06 -1.13
CA TYR A 132 2.40 -17.47 -0.53
C TYR A 132 2.18 -18.37 0.69
N LYS A 133 1.30 -19.36 0.54
CA LYS A 133 1.17 -20.46 1.52
C LYS A 133 2.46 -21.28 1.53
N ASN A 134 2.83 -21.77 2.72
CA ASN A 134 3.96 -22.67 2.92
C ASN A 134 3.85 -23.85 1.94
#